data_AF-A0A7C1SHG8-F1
#
_entry.id   AF-A0A7C1SHG8-F1
#
_cell.length_a   1.000
_cell.length_b   1.000
_cell.length_c   1.000
_cell.angle_alpha   90.00
_cell.angle_beta   90.00
_cell.angle_gamma   90.00
#
_symmetry.space_group_name_H-M   'P 1'
#
loop_
_entity.id
_entity.type
_entity.pdbx_description
1 polymer ?
#
loop_
_entity_poly.entity_id
_entity_poly.type
_entity_poly.pdbx_seq_one_letter_code
_entity_poly.pdbx_strand_id
1 'polypeptide(L)'
;MKRIKRFTPAQRLFHLILMLSFVFQSVSGLARMYVGTEWGLFLANLFGGFQETLILHKWVGLFMLTGFGVHLLYILIKIDWRRFPKSVYGPDSLLPRLEDASQALQHAKWMVGMSEWPRFDRWGYWEKFDYWAVTWGICVLGGTGLLLYLPVYSSLYMPGWVLNIVLWVHRIEAILAMAHVFIIHLFIGHLRRHNFPMDLAMFEGSVDLEKVRHERPDWVDRLEKEGKLQEAMVDNPPVSFRIACYIFGFLMISGCLYLLVNSLSNARGLFG
;
A
#
# COMPACT_ATOMS: atom_id res chain seq x y z
N MET A 1 -4.36 7.61 27.98
CA MET A 1 -3.94 8.41 26.81
C MET A 1 -5.16 8.69 25.94
N LYS A 2 -5.34 9.94 25.52
CA LYS A 2 -6.46 10.36 24.65
C LYS A 2 -6.10 9.98 23.21
N ARG A 3 -6.93 9.18 22.53
CA ARG A 3 -6.71 8.79 21.13
C ARG A 3 -7.76 9.38 20.21
N ILE A 4 -7.37 9.65 18.97
CA ILE A 4 -8.27 10.12 17.91
C ILE A 4 -8.43 9.04 16.84
N LYS A 5 -9.65 8.84 16.34
CA LYS A 5 -9.95 7.92 15.24
C LYS A 5 -9.32 8.42 13.94
N ARG A 6 -8.46 7.60 13.34
CA ARG A 6 -7.75 7.90 12.08
C ARG A 6 -8.36 7.17 10.89
N PHE A 7 -8.69 5.89 11.08
CA PHE A 7 -9.22 4.99 10.04
C PHE A 7 -10.51 4.30 10.52
N THR A 8 -11.45 4.15 9.60
CA THR A 8 -12.69 3.40 9.82
C THR A 8 -12.45 1.90 9.73
N PRO A 9 -13.30 1.05 10.34
CA PRO A 9 -13.19 -0.41 10.21
C PRO A 9 -13.14 -0.89 8.75
N ALA A 10 -13.94 -0.28 7.87
CA ALA A 10 -13.94 -0.60 6.44
C ALA A 10 -12.58 -0.32 5.77
N GLN A 11 -11.96 0.84 6.05
CA GLN A 11 -10.64 1.18 5.51
C GLN A 11 -9.56 0.20 5.98
N ARG A 12 -9.61 -0.20 7.25
CA ARG A 12 -8.68 -1.17 7.83
C ARG A 12 -8.84 -2.55 7.19
N LEU A 13 -10.09 -2.96 6.93
CA LEU A 13 -10.39 -4.21 6.24
C LEU A 13 -9.89 -4.20 4.79
N PHE A 14 -10.14 -3.12 4.04
CA PHE A 14 -9.60 -2.98 2.68
C PHE A 14 -8.08 -3.08 2.67
N HIS A 15 -7.41 -2.40 3.60
CA HIS A 15 -5.96 -2.49 3.73
C HIS A 15 -5.49 -3.91 4.06
N LEU A 16 -6.12 -4.58 5.03
CA LEU A 16 -5.75 -5.94 5.43
C LEU A 16 -5.91 -6.94 4.26
N ILE A 17 -7.05 -6.88 3.55
CA ILE A 17 -7.30 -7.74 2.39
C ILE A 17 -6.27 -7.46 1.29
N LEU A 18 -6.04 -6.19 0.96
CA LEU A 18 -5.07 -5.79 -0.05
C LEU A 18 -3.67 -6.30 0.32
N MET A 19 -3.22 -6.06 1.54
CA MET A 19 -1.90 -6.46 2.02
C MET A 19 -1.69 -7.98 1.96
N LEU A 20 -2.66 -8.78 2.41
CA LEU A 20 -2.57 -10.24 2.33
C LEU A 20 -2.55 -10.73 0.88
N SER A 21 -3.41 -10.18 0.02
CA SER A 21 -3.42 -10.54 -1.41
C SER A 21 -2.13 -10.11 -2.11
N PHE A 22 -1.58 -8.95 -1.78
CA PHE A 22 -0.34 -8.42 -2.37
C PHE A 22 0.87 -9.28 -1.99
N VAL A 23 0.98 -9.69 -0.72
CA VAL A 23 2.06 -10.60 -0.31
C VAL A 23 1.90 -11.95 -0.98
N PHE A 24 0.68 -12.48 -1.10
CA PHE A 24 0.45 -13.70 -1.88
C PHE A 24 0.91 -13.54 -3.34
N GLN A 25 0.50 -12.47 -4.01
CA GLN A 25 0.90 -12.16 -5.39
C GLN A 25 2.42 -12.00 -5.53
N SER A 26 3.07 -11.39 -4.53
CA SER A 26 4.52 -11.24 -4.49
C SER A 26 5.23 -12.59 -4.41
N VAL A 27 4.84 -13.46 -3.47
CA VAL A 27 5.45 -14.78 -3.29
C VAL A 27 5.22 -15.66 -4.53
N SER A 28 3.99 -15.73 -5.04
CA SER A 28 3.66 -16.55 -6.21
C SER A 28 4.26 -16.00 -7.52
N GLY A 29 4.37 -14.68 -7.66
CA GLY A 29 5.04 -14.03 -8.79
C GLY A 29 6.55 -14.29 -8.77
N LEU A 30 7.20 -14.13 -7.62
CA LEU A 30 8.63 -14.44 -7.43
C LEU A 30 8.92 -15.93 -7.66
N ALA A 31 8.07 -16.84 -7.15
CA ALA A 31 8.20 -18.28 -7.37
C ALA A 31 8.31 -18.63 -8.86
N ARG A 32 7.46 -18.02 -9.69
CA ARG A 32 7.49 -18.21 -11.14
C ARG A 32 8.65 -17.51 -11.82
N MET A 33 8.97 -16.29 -11.38
CA MET A 33 10.08 -15.51 -11.95
C MET A 33 11.42 -16.23 -11.75
N TYR A 34 11.62 -16.85 -10.60
CA TYR A 34 12.85 -17.52 -10.20
C TYR A 34 12.77 -19.04 -10.25
N VAL A 35 11.81 -19.63 -11.00
CA VAL A 35 11.63 -21.10 -11.04
C VAL A 35 12.90 -21.86 -11.48
N GLY A 36 13.81 -21.20 -12.20
CA GLY A 36 15.11 -21.78 -12.56
C GLY A 36 16.11 -21.89 -11.40
N THR A 37 15.80 -21.36 -10.21
CA THR A 37 16.65 -21.46 -9.01
C THR A 37 15.99 -22.33 -7.94
N GLU A 38 16.81 -22.89 -7.03
CA GLU A 38 16.32 -23.68 -5.90
C GLU A 38 15.34 -22.89 -5.02
N TRP A 39 15.58 -21.59 -4.87
CA TRP A 39 14.70 -20.70 -4.10
C TRP A 39 13.34 -20.52 -4.76
N GLY A 40 13.27 -20.29 -6.08
CA GLY A 40 12.00 -20.18 -6.77
C GLY A 40 11.23 -21.50 -6.80
N LEU A 41 11.92 -22.64 -6.92
CA LEU A 41 11.33 -23.97 -6.75
C LEU A 41 10.76 -24.17 -5.34
N PHE A 42 11.52 -23.79 -4.30
CA PHE A 42 11.03 -23.81 -2.92
C PHE A 42 9.74 -23.00 -2.77
N LEU A 43 9.72 -21.75 -3.26
CA LEU A 43 8.52 -20.91 -3.20
C LEU A 43 7.35 -21.53 -3.99
N ALA A 44 7.60 -22.10 -5.16
CA ALA A 44 6.56 -22.75 -5.96
C ALA A 44 5.98 -23.97 -5.24
N ASN A 45 6.81 -24.74 -4.53
CA ASN A 45 6.40 -25.92 -3.78
C ASN A 45 5.50 -25.58 -2.58
N LEU A 46 5.57 -24.36 -2.02
CA LEU A 46 4.62 -23.88 -1.02
C LEU A 46 3.18 -23.87 -1.54
N PHE A 47 3.00 -23.80 -2.87
CA PHE A 47 1.72 -23.74 -3.55
C PHE A 47 1.38 -25.02 -4.32
N GLY A 48 2.16 -26.10 -4.17
CA GLY A 48 1.95 -27.35 -4.91
C GLY A 48 2.71 -27.46 -6.24
N GLY A 49 3.68 -26.57 -6.48
CA GLY A 49 4.58 -26.61 -7.65
C GLY A 49 4.28 -25.54 -8.70
N PHE A 50 4.98 -25.57 -9.83
CA PHE A 50 4.99 -24.49 -10.82
C PHE A 50 3.61 -24.20 -11.46
N GLN A 51 2.84 -25.25 -11.78
CA GLN A 51 1.53 -25.10 -12.42
C GLN A 51 0.49 -24.59 -11.41
N GLU A 52 0.42 -25.19 -10.23
CA GLU A 52 -0.51 -24.76 -9.17
C GLU A 52 -0.22 -23.33 -8.71
N THR A 53 1.06 -22.94 -8.63
CA THR A 53 1.45 -21.55 -8.36
C THR A 53 0.83 -20.59 -9.38
N LEU A 54 0.84 -20.93 -10.67
CA LEU A 54 0.23 -20.07 -11.70
C LEU A 54 -1.29 -19.97 -11.53
N ILE A 55 -1.95 -21.10 -11.27
CA ILE A 55 -3.40 -21.16 -11.08
C ILE A 55 -3.79 -20.29 -9.89
N LEU A 56 -3.12 -20.44 -8.75
CA LEU A 56 -3.40 -19.66 -7.56
C LEU A 56 -3.04 -18.18 -7.73
N HIS A 57 -1.92 -17.86 -8.38
CA HIS A 57 -1.55 -16.49 -8.72
C HIS A 57 -2.67 -15.80 -9.53
N LYS A 58 -3.20 -16.49 -10.54
CA LYS A 58 -4.31 -16.02 -11.37
C LYS A 58 -5.59 -15.78 -10.57
N TRP A 59 -5.99 -16.73 -9.70
CA TRP A 59 -7.19 -16.58 -8.87
C TRP A 59 -7.08 -15.46 -7.84
N VAL A 60 -5.95 -15.40 -7.12
CA VAL A 60 -5.72 -14.34 -6.13
C VAL A 60 -5.56 -12.98 -6.80
N GLY A 61 -5.00 -12.93 -8.01
CA GLY A 61 -4.93 -11.71 -8.81
C GLY A 61 -6.33 -11.19 -9.17
N LEU A 62 -7.23 -12.07 -9.61
CA LEU A 62 -8.62 -11.72 -9.87
C LEU A 62 -9.36 -11.28 -8.60
N PHE A 63 -9.11 -11.95 -7.47
CA PHE A 63 -9.65 -11.55 -6.18
C PHE A 63 -9.17 -10.15 -5.77
N MET A 64 -7.87 -9.86 -5.91
CA MET A 64 -7.29 -8.54 -5.60
C MET A 64 -7.88 -7.44 -6.50
N LEU A 65 -8.01 -7.71 -7.81
CA LEU A 65 -8.67 -6.83 -8.79
C LEU A 65 -10.12 -6.54 -8.41
N THR A 66 -10.87 -7.58 -7.99
CA THR A 66 -12.25 -7.44 -7.53
C THR A 66 -12.32 -6.59 -6.27
N GLY A 67 -11.46 -6.86 -5.28
CA GLY A 67 -11.34 -6.07 -4.06
C GLY A 67 -11.01 -4.60 -4.34
N PHE A 68 -10.14 -4.32 -5.31
CA PHE A 68 -9.84 -2.97 -5.77
C PHE A 68 -11.07 -2.32 -6.43
N GLY A 69 -11.82 -3.03 -7.27
CA GLY A 69 -13.08 -2.54 -7.83
C GLY A 69 -14.11 -2.19 -6.76
N VAL A 70 -14.26 -3.04 -5.73
CA VAL A 70 -15.13 -2.77 -4.58
C VAL A 70 -14.66 -1.55 -3.78
N HIS A 71 -13.35 -1.37 -3.61
CA HIS A 71 -12.77 -0.19 -2.97
C HIS A 71 -13.06 1.09 -3.77
N LEU A 72 -12.94 1.06 -5.09
CA LEU A 72 -13.31 2.18 -5.95
C LEU A 72 -14.80 2.52 -5.81
N LEU A 73 -15.69 1.51 -5.83
CA LEU A 73 -17.11 1.72 -5.59
C LEU A 73 -17.39 2.32 -4.21
N TYR A 74 -16.71 1.83 -3.17
CA TYR A 74 -16.80 2.38 -1.82
C TYR A 74 -16.43 3.86 -1.79
N ILE A 75 -15.36 4.27 -2.48
CA ILE A 75 -14.98 5.68 -2.61
C ILE A 75 -16.06 6.47 -3.34
N LEU A 76 -16.56 5.98 -4.48
CA LEU A 76 -17.59 6.67 -5.28
C LEU A 76 -18.87 6.91 -4.48
N ILE A 77 -19.26 5.96 -3.62
CA ILE A 77 -20.42 6.09 -2.73
C ILE A 77 -20.16 7.11 -1.60
N LYS A 78 -18.90 7.21 -1.12
CA LYS A 78 -18.52 8.14 -0.05
C LYS A 78 -18.33 9.58 -0.52
N ILE A 79 -18.18 9.81 -1.82
CA ILE A 79 -18.10 11.16 -2.37
C ILE A 79 -19.44 11.88 -2.19
N ASP A 80 -19.41 13.06 -1.58
CA ASP A 80 -20.56 13.96 -1.59
C ASP A 80 -20.65 14.66 -2.95
N TRP A 81 -21.43 14.05 -3.85
CA TRP A 81 -21.65 14.54 -5.21
C TRP A 81 -22.36 15.90 -5.26
N ARG A 82 -23.11 16.29 -4.22
CA ARG A 82 -23.79 17.60 -4.17
C ARG A 82 -22.80 18.75 -3.96
N ARG A 83 -21.63 18.45 -3.40
CA ARG A 83 -20.56 19.42 -3.12
C ARG A 83 -19.36 19.25 -4.06
N PHE A 84 -19.52 18.52 -5.16
CA PHE A 84 -18.45 18.35 -6.14
C PHE A 84 -18.10 19.68 -6.82
N PRO A 85 -16.82 20.02 -7.06
CA PRO A 85 -15.61 19.24 -6.77
C PRO A 85 -15.01 19.48 -5.36
N LYS A 86 -15.58 20.39 -4.55
CA LYS A 86 -15.04 20.72 -3.21
C LYS A 86 -14.96 19.50 -2.28
N SER A 87 -15.89 18.56 -2.39
CA SER A 87 -15.90 17.31 -1.61
C SER A 87 -14.68 16.41 -1.87
N VAL A 88 -14.08 16.48 -3.06
CA VAL A 88 -12.92 15.65 -3.44
C VAL A 88 -11.60 16.42 -3.41
N TYR A 89 -11.60 17.75 -3.39
CA TYR A 89 -10.38 18.57 -3.25
C TYR A 89 -10.10 19.07 -1.83
N GLY A 90 -10.91 18.64 -0.85
CA GLY A 90 -10.74 19.03 0.56
C GLY A 90 -9.53 18.39 1.26
N PRO A 91 -9.20 18.85 2.48
CA PRO A 91 -8.07 18.33 3.27
C PRO A 91 -8.21 16.86 3.68
N ASP A 92 -9.44 16.33 3.72
CA ASP A 92 -9.71 14.93 4.00
C ASP A 92 -9.53 14.02 2.77
N SER A 93 -9.25 14.58 1.59
CA SER A 93 -9.04 13.84 0.36
C SER A 93 -7.62 13.32 0.20
N LEU A 94 -7.51 12.16 -0.44
CA LEU A 94 -6.25 11.57 -0.87
C LEU A 94 -5.85 12.01 -2.29
N LEU A 95 -6.61 12.89 -2.95
CA LEU A 95 -6.19 13.47 -4.23
C LEU A 95 -4.92 14.32 -4.02
N PRO A 96 -3.89 14.14 -4.88
CA PRO A 96 -2.73 15.01 -4.87
C PRO A 96 -3.13 16.40 -5.31
N ARG A 97 -2.55 17.41 -4.66
CA ARG A 97 -2.79 18.83 -4.91
C ARG A 97 -1.46 19.54 -5.06
N LEU A 98 -1.49 20.75 -5.62
CA LEU A 98 -0.28 21.57 -5.78
C LEU A 98 0.35 21.91 -4.43
N GLU A 99 -0.45 22.01 -3.35
CA GLU A 99 0.09 22.24 -2.01
C GLU A 99 0.96 21.07 -1.53
N ASP A 100 0.68 19.83 -1.96
CA ASP A 100 1.45 18.66 -1.55
C ASP A 100 2.90 18.74 -2.09
N ALA A 101 3.10 19.32 -3.29
CA ALA A 101 4.43 19.56 -3.85
C ALA A 101 5.18 20.68 -3.09
N SER A 102 4.47 21.76 -2.71
CA SER A 102 5.04 22.81 -1.86
C SER A 102 5.44 22.27 -0.49
N GLN A 103 4.59 21.41 0.11
CA GLN A 103 4.88 20.75 1.38
C GLN A 103 6.05 19.77 1.26
N ALA A 104 6.17 19.03 0.16
CA ALA A 104 7.32 18.17 -0.08
C ALA A 104 8.62 18.97 -0.18
N LEU A 105 8.62 20.10 -0.88
CA LEU A 105 9.78 20.99 -0.97
C LEU A 105 10.12 21.62 0.38
N GLN A 106 9.12 22.05 1.16
CA GLN A 106 9.32 22.57 2.51
C GLN A 106 9.90 21.49 3.42
N HIS A 107 9.39 20.26 3.34
CA HIS A 107 9.87 19.14 4.12
C HIS A 107 11.34 18.84 3.79
N ALA A 108 11.71 18.85 2.51
CA ALA A 108 13.09 18.69 2.07
C ALA A 108 14.00 19.83 2.59
N LYS A 109 13.55 21.08 2.55
CA LYS A 109 14.27 22.22 3.13
C LYS A 109 14.45 22.06 4.64
N TRP A 110 13.41 21.60 5.35
CA TRP A 110 13.50 21.32 6.78
C TRP A 110 14.54 20.23 7.10
N MET A 111 14.62 19.17 6.29
CA MET A 111 15.62 18.10 6.50
C MET A 111 17.06 18.62 6.42
N VAL A 112 17.31 19.69 5.65
CA VAL A 112 18.63 20.35 5.56
C VAL A 112 18.74 21.61 6.42
N GLY A 113 17.78 21.85 7.33
CA GLY A 113 17.80 22.97 8.28
C GLY A 113 17.43 24.34 7.68
N MET A 114 16.87 24.39 6.48
CA MET A 114 16.54 25.62 5.74
C MET A 114 15.06 26.05 5.87
N SER A 115 14.24 25.30 6.61
CA SER A 115 12.84 25.64 6.85
C SER A 115 12.35 25.01 8.15
N GLU A 116 11.23 25.50 8.67
CA GLU A 116 10.51 24.88 9.78
C GLU A 116 9.77 23.61 9.32
N TRP A 117 9.40 22.78 10.28
CA TRP A 117 8.62 21.57 10.02
C TRP A 117 7.31 21.93 9.31
N PRO A 118 6.98 21.30 8.16
CA PRO A 118 5.74 21.61 7.46
C PRO A 118 4.53 21.27 8.32
N ARG A 119 3.53 22.15 8.28
CA ARG A 119 2.26 21.91 8.96
C ARG A 119 1.37 21.05 8.05
N PHE A 120 1.19 19.79 8.44
CA PHE A 120 0.36 18.84 7.72
C PHE A 120 -1.06 18.82 8.28
N ASP A 121 -2.04 18.68 7.39
CA ASP A 121 -3.41 18.32 7.76
C ASP A 121 -3.50 16.78 7.86
N ARG A 122 -4.70 16.23 7.66
CA ARG A 122 -5.01 14.83 7.86
C ARG A 122 -4.13 13.90 7.04
N TRP A 123 -3.66 14.32 5.87
CA TRP A 123 -2.79 13.53 5.00
C TRP A 123 -1.49 14.30 4.69
N GLY A 124 -0.36 13.63 4.84
CA GLY A 124 0.93 14.12 4.35
C GLY A 124 1.11 13.75 2.88
N TYR A 125 1.97 14.49 2.16
CA TYR A 125 2.21 14.24 0.73
C TYR A 125 2.68 12.81 0.45
N TRP A 126 3.50 12.24 1.35
CA TRP A 126 4.02 10.87 1.18
C TRP A 126 2.95 9.81 1.34
N GLU A 127 1.94 10.01 2.20
CA GLU A 127 0.81 9.07 2.34
C GLU A 127 -0.07 9.08 1.10
N LYS A 128 -0.28 10.27 0.50
CA LYS A 128 -1.00 10.38 -0.76
C LYS A 128 -0.20 9.73 -1.89
N PHE A 129 1.10 10.01 -1.97
CA PHE A 129 1.98 9.38 -2.95
C PHE A 129 1.93 7.85 -2.83
N ASP A 130 2.04 7.32 -1.61
CA ASP A 130 1.99 5.89 -1.33
C ASP A 130 0.65 5.26 -1.74
N TYR A 131 -0.48 5.90 -1.41
CA TYR A 131 -1.81 5.49 -1.85
C TYR A 131 -1.92 5.43 -3.39
N TRP A 132 -1.42 6.45 -4.09
CA TRP A 132 -1.49 6.52 -5.55
C TRP A 132 -0.49 5.60 -6.25
N ALA A 133 0.70 5.40 -5.69
CA ALA A 133 1.68 4.44 -6.19
C ALA A 133 1.10 3.02 -6.20
N VAL A 134 0.46 2.61 -5.11
CA VAL A 134 -0.21 1.30 -5.04
C VAL A 134 -1.41 1.23 -5.98
N THR A 135 -2.24 2.28 -6.05
CA THR A 135 -3.39 2.36 -6.97
C THR A 135 -2.93 2.21 -8.44
N TRP A 136 -1.88 2.93 -8.83
CA TRP A 136 -1.25 2.81 -10.15
C TRP A 136 -0.76 1.39 -10.41
N GLY A 137 -0.01 0.82 -9.47
CA GLY A 137 0.55 -0.52 -9.59
C GLY A 137 -0.54 -1.58 -9.79
N ILE A 138 -1.66 -1.50 -9.06
CA ILE A 138 -2.80 -2.41 -9.24
C ILE A 138 -3.42 -2.23 -10.64
N CYS A 139 -3.57 -1.00 -11.14
CA CYS A 139 -4.10 -0.78 -12.49
C CYS A 139 -3.20 -1.38 -13.57
N VAL A 140 -1.89 -1.17 -13.49
CA VAL A 140 -0.93 -1.67 -14.48
C VAL A 140 -0.77 -3.18 -14.38
N LEU A 141 -0.53 -3.74 -13.19
CA LEU A 141 -0.41 -5.18 -12.97
C LEU A 141 -1.73 -5.90 -13.26
N GLY A 142 -2.85 -5.34 -12.82
CA GLY A 142 -4.16 -5.89 -13.05
C GLY A 142 -4.51 -5.92 -14.53
N GLY A 143 -4.33 -4.80 -15.24
CA GLY A 143 -4.59 -4.71 -16.68
C GLY A 143 -3.70 -5.65 -17.50
N THR A 144 -2.39 -5.62 -17.27
CA THR A 144 -1.46 -6.53 -17.96
C THR A 144 -1.70 -7.99 -17.57
N GLY A 145 -2.01 -8.26 -16.30
CA GLY A 145 -2.33 -9.60 -15.79
C GLY A 145 -3.58 -10.19 -16.42
N LEU A 146 -4.64 -9.39 -16.62
CA LEU A 146 -5.86 -9.81 -17.32
C LEU A 146 -5.58 -10.19 -18.78
N LEU A 147 -4.74 -9.41 -19.48
CA LEU A 147 -4.32 -9.75 -20.85
C LEU A 147 -3.52 -11.07 -20.89
N LEU A 148 -2.68 -11.31 -19.89
CA LEU A 148 -1.89 -12.55 -19.76
C LEU A 148 -2.69 -13.72 -19.16
N TYR A 149 -3.87 -13.47 -18.61
CA TYR A 149 -4.69 -14.49 -17.95
C TYR A 149 -5.21 -15.51 -18.97
N LEU A 150 -5.64 -15.05 -20.16
CA LEU A 150 -6.03 -15.88 -21.30
C LEU A 150 -5.34 -15.38 -22.58
N PRO A 151 -4.04 -15.67 -22.76
CA PRO A 151 -3.24 -15.04 -23.81
C PRO A 151 -3.72 -15.40 -25.22
N VAL A 152 -4.26 -16.62 -25.41
CA VAL A 152 -4.86 -17.06 -26.69
C VAL A 152 -6.10 -16.24 -27.04
N TYR A 153 -6.92 -15.90 -26.05
CA TYR A 153 -8.08 -15.05 -26.27
C TYR A 153 -7.66 -13.59 -26.51
N SER A 154 -6.73 -13.07 -25.72
CA SER A 154 -6.17 -11.73 -25.90
C SER A 154 -5.53 -11.55 -27.28
N SER A 155 -4.89 -12.58 -27.85
CA SER A 155 -4.30 -12.52 -29.19
C SER A 155 -5.31 -12.39 -30.34
N LEU A 156 -6.62 -12.56 -30.08
CA LEU A 156 -7.65 -12.25 -31.05
C LEU A 156 -7.82 -10.74 -31.28
N TYR A 157 -7.40 -9.93 -30.30
CA TYR A 157 -7.56 -8.47 -30.31
C TYR A 157 -6.23 -7.73 -30.50
N MET A 158 -5.08 -8.41 -30.37
CA MET A 158 -3.77 -7.79 -30.53
C MET A 158 -2.73 -8.77 -31.08
N PRO A 159 -1.71 -8.26 -31.81
CA PRO A 159 -0.60 -9.10 -32.28
C PRO A 159 0.18 -9.76 -31.13
N GLY A 160 0.73 -10.95 -31.38
CA GLY A 160 1.49 -11.70 -30.36
C GLY A 160 2.70 -10.95 -29.77
N TRP A 161 3.36 -10.07 -30.54
CA TRP A 161 4.47 -9.27 -30.01
C TRP A 161 4.04 -8.30 -28.91
N VAL A 162 2.77 -7.85 -28.92
CA VAL A 162 2.21 -7.00 -27.86
C VAL A 162 2.14 -7.79 -26.55
N LEU A 163 1.79 -9.08 -26.58
CA LEU A 163 1.76 -9.91 -25.37
C LEU A 163 3.16 -10.08 -24.75
N ASN A 164 4.22 -10.07 -25.56
CA ASN A 164 5.60 -10.07 -25.03
C ASN A 164 5.90 -8.77 -24.28
N ILE A 165 5.47 -7.62 -24.80
CA ILE A 165 5.60 -6.33 -24.11
C ILE A 165 4.78 -6.32 -22.83
N VAL A 166 3.52 -6.78 -22.89
CA VAL A 166 2.64 -6.88 -21.72
C VAL A 166 3.28 -7.74 -20.63
N LEU A 167 3.87 -8.88 -20.97
CA LEU A 167 4.61 -9.72 -20.04
C LEU A 167 5.80 -8.98 -19.42
N TRP A 168 6.55 -8.23 -20.22
CA TRP A 168 7.71 -7.47 -19.75
C TRP A 168 7.30 -6.35 -18.79
N VAL A 169 6.26 -5.57 -19.15
CA VAL A 169 5.67 -4.53 -18.30
C VAL A 169 5.15 -5.12 -16.99
N HIS A 170 4.41 -6.23 -17.05
CA HIS A 170 3.88 -6.89 -15.84
C HIS A 170 5.00 -7.29 -14.88
N ARG A 171 6.10 -7.85 -15.40
CA ARG A 171 7.26 -8.25 -14.59
C ARG A 171 7.97 -7.06 -13.95
N ILE A 172 8.22 -6.00 -14.71
CA ILE A 172 8.90 -4.80 -14.20
C ILE A 172 8.04 -4.10 -13.17
N GLU A 173 6.76 -3.90 -13.47
CA GLU A 173 5.84 -3.26 -12.53
C GLU A 173 5.71 -4.09 -11.24
N ALA A 174 5.74 -5.43 -11.32
CA ALA A 174 5.70 -6.27 -10.12
C ALA A 174 6.91 -6.02 -9.22
N ILE A 175 8.11 -5.91 -9.82
CA ILE A 175 9.34 -5.58 -9.08
C ILE A 175 9.26 -4.16 -8.51
N LEU A 176 8.79 -3.18 -9.28
CA LEU A 176 8.62 -1.80 -8.81
C LEU A 176 7.62 -1.71 -7.65
N ALA A 177 6.48 -2.39 -7.76
CA ALA A 177 5.47 -2.45 -6.70
C ALA A 177 6.02 -3.12 -5.44
N MET A 178 6.73 -4.26 -5.57
CA MET A 178 7.38 -4.91 -4.43
C MET A 178 8.46 -4.01 -3.82
N ALA A 179 9.29 -3.35 -4.62
CA ALA A 179 10.33 -2.45 -4.12
C ALA A 179 9.71 -1.26 -3.37
N HIS A 180 8.68 -0.63 -3.93
CA HIS A 180 7.94 0.45 -3.27
C HIS A 180 7.35 0.00 -1.94
N VAL A 181 6.65 -1.14 -1.91
CA VAL A 181 6.03 -1.64 -0.68
C VAL A 181 7.07 -2.11 0.34
N PHE A 182 8.02 -2.95 -0.07
CA PHE A 182 8.98 -3.58 0.86
C PHE A 182 10.00 -2.60 1.41
N ILE A 183 10.31 -1.54 0.67
CA ILE A 183 11.29 -0.53 1.08
C ILE A 183 10.55 0.70 1.61
N ILE A 184 9.82 1.42 0.77
CA ILE A 184 9.29 2.74 1.11
C ILE A 184 8.14 2.64 2.12
N HIS A 185 7.10 1.86 1.78
CA HIS A 185 5.91 1.73 2.64
C HIS A 185 6.27 1.16 4.02
N LEU A 186 7.03 0.05 4.06
CA LEU A 186 7.46 -0.55 5.32
C LEU A 186 8.44 0.35 6.10
N PHE A 187 9.34 1.10 5.43
CA PHE A 187 10.18 2.08 6.13
C PHE A 187 9.34 3.16 6.81
N ILE A 188 8.35 3.72 6.11
CA ILE A 188 7.46 4.75 6.67
C ILE A 188 6.65 4.17 7.84
N GLY A 189 6.17 2.93 7.72
CA GLY A 189 5.40 2.23 8.74
C GLY A 189 6.22 1.86 9.97
N HIS A 190 7.50 1.51 9.83
CA HIS A 190 8.28 0.90 10.93
C HIS A 190 9.43 1.75 11.46
N LEU A 191 10.07 2.55 10.60
CA LEU A 191 11.37 3.17 10.90
C LEU A 191 11.30 4.69 11.13
N ARG A 192 10.15 5.33 10.92
CA ARG A 192 9.96 6.74 11.32
C ARG A 192 10.14 6.88 12.83
N ARG A 193 10.97 7.82 13.27
CA ARG A 193 11.30 8.09 14.69
C ARG A 193 10.09 8.10 15.63
N HIS A 194 8.98 8.69 15.20
CA HIS A 194 7.77 8.86 16.01
C HIS A 194 6.89 7.60 16.04
N ASN A 195 7.10 6.68 15.09
CA ASN A 195 6.36 5.44 14.91
C ASN A 195 7.17 4.20 15.30
N PHE A 196 8.48 4.33 15.56
CA PHE A 196 9.33 3.19 15.85
C PHE A 196 8.82 2.44 17.11
N PRO A 197 8.73 1.10 17.07
CA PRO A 197 9.20 0.21 15.99
C PRO A 197 8.14 -0.13 14.92
N MET A 198 6.88 0.32 15.09
CA MET A 198 5.82 0.17 14.11
C MET A 198 4.63 1.11 14.38
N ASP A 199 4.13 1.73 13.32
CA ASP A 199 2.88 2.48 13.31
C ASP A 199 1.67 1.53 13.34
N LEU A 200 0.92 1.57 14.45
CA LEU A 200 -0.28 0.77 14.62
C LEU A 200 -1.55 1.46 14.11
N ALA A 201 -1.47 2.66 13.54
CA ALA A 201 -2.64 3.44 13.14
C ALA A 201 -3.61 2.66 12.24
N MET A 202 -3.09 1.92 11.25
CA MET A 202 -3.92 1.12 10.34
C MET A 202 -4.49 -0.14 11.01
N PHE A 203 -3.79 -0.71 11.99
CA PHE A 203 -4.27 -1.89 12.70
C PHE A 203 -5.24 -1.57 13.82
N GLU A 204 -5.05 -0.48 14.55
CA GLU A 204 -5.92 -0.04 15.66
C GLU A 204 -7.06 0.87 15.18
N GLY A 205 -6.87 1.57 14.06
CA GLY A 205 -7.79 2.58 13.54
C GLY A 205 -7.73 3.92 14.23
N SER A 206 -6.86 4.08 15.23
CA SER A 206 -6.73 5.28 16.05
C SER A 206 -5.27 5.55 16.35
N VAL A 207 -4.97 6.78 16.75
CA VAL A 207 -3.62 7.27 17.05
C VAL A 207 -3.64 8.14 18.30
N ASP A 208 -2.49 8.24 18.97
CA ASP A 208 -2.35 9.11 20.14
C ASP A 208 -2.51 10.59 19.75
N LEU A 209 -3.33 11.34 20.50
CA LEU A 209 -3.66 12.72 20.16
C LEU A 209 -2.44 13.66 20.24
N GLU A 210 -1.58 13.50 21.25
CA GLU A 210 -0.39 14.36 21.40
C GLU A 210 0.58 14.16 20.25
N LYS A 211 0.76 12.90 19.84
CA LYS A 211 1.53 12.59 18.64
C LYS A 211 0.95 13.22 17.38
N VAL A 212 -0.38 13.20 17.22
CA VAL A 212 -1.04 13.85 16.08
C VAL A 212 -0.89 15.37 16.13
N ARG A 213 -0.95 16.01 17.30
CA ARG A 213 -0.70 17.46 17.43
C ARG A 213 0.67 17.85 16.89
N HIS A 214 1.68 17.01 17.11
CA HIS A 214 3.02 17.24 16.59
C HIS A 214 3.14 16.92 15.10
N GLU A 215 2.63 15.78 14.64
CA GLU A 215 2.78 15.35 13.24
C GLU A 215 1.84 16.05 12.26
N ARG A 216 0.65 16.45 12.71
CA ARG A 216 -0.47 16.97 11.91
C ARG A 216 -1.21 18.11 12.61
N PRO A 217 -0.53 19.21 12.92
CA PRO A 217 -1.10 20.29 13.72
C PRO A 217 -2.36 20.87 13.06
N ASP A 218 -2.36 21.08 11.74
CA ASP A 218 -3.49 21.68 11.03
C ASP A 218 -4.74 20.81 11.05
N TRP A 219 -4.57 19.48 11.13
CA TRP A 219 -5.71 18.58 11.28
C TRP A 219 -6.38 18.75 12.64
N VAL A 220 -5.59 18.85 13.71
CA VAL A 220 -6.12 19.02 15.06
C VAL A 220 -6.76 20.40 15.22
N ASP A 221 -6.07 21.46 14.80
CA ASP A 221 -6.57 22.83 14.86
C ASP A 221 -7.90 22.98 14.12
N ARG A 222 -8.04 22.32 12.96
CA ARG A 222 -9.30 22.28 12.20
C ARG A 222 -10.41 21.57 12.96
N LEU A 223 -10.12 20.41 13.56
CA LEU A 223 -11.11 19.66 14.34
C LEU A 223 -11.56 20.41 15.61
N GLU A 224 -10.65 21.15 16.25
CA GLU A 224 -10.97 22.01 17.40
C GLU A 224 -11.86 23.17 16.98
N LYS A 225 -11.49 23.88 15.90
CA LYS A 225 -12.28 24.99 15.36
C LYS A 225 -13.68 24.56 14.93
N GLU A 226 -13.82 23.36 14.40
CA GLU A 226 -15.11 22.78 13.99
C GLU A 226 -15.92 22.17 15.17
N GLY A 227 -15.35 22.11 16.38
CA GLY A 227 -15.99 21.49 17.54
C GLY A 227 -16.07 19.95 17.48
N LYS A 228 -15.41 19.32 16.50
CA LYS A 228 -15.50 17.87 16.22
C LYS A 228 -14.44 17.03 16.91
N LEU A 229 -13.49 17.64 17.60
CA LEU A 229 -12.40 16.91 18.24
C LEU A 229 -12.92 15.86 19.23
N GLN A 230 -13.90 16.22 20.07
CA GLN A 230 -14.47 15.29 21.06
C GLN A 230 -15.22 14.12 20.41
N GLU A 231 -15.90 14.35 19.28
CA GLU A 231 -16.58 13.29 18.53
C GLU A 231 -15.61 12.30 17.89
N ALA A 232 -14.39 12.74 17.57
CA ALA A 232 -13.34 11.90 16.99
C ALA A 232 -12.54 11.12 18.04
N MET A 233 -12.74 11.40 19.33
CA MET A 233 -12.08 10.71 20.44
C MET A 233 -12.53 9.26 20.54
N VAL A 234 -11.58 8.36 20.79
CA VAL A 234 -11.85 6.93 20.98
C VAL A 234 -11.01 6.35 22.11
N ASP A 235 -11.49 5.25 22.68
CA ASP A 235 -10.79 4.51 23.71
C ASP A 235 -9.54 3.79 23.20
N ASN A 236 -8.67 3.45 24.14
CA ASN A 236 -7.48 2.67 23.83
C ASN A 236 -7.89 1.22 23.49
N PRO A 237 -7.32 0.62 22.44
CA PRO A 237 -7.54 -0.79 22.17
C PRO A 237 -6.92 -1.65 23.28
N PRO A 238 -7.47 -2.86 23.53
CA PRO A 238 -6.93 -3.78 24.52
C PRO A 238 -5.45 -4.09 24.28
N VAL A 239 -4.65 -4.19 25.35
CA VAL A 239 -3.20 -4.45 25.25
C VAL A 239 -2.89 -5.73 24.47
N SER A 240 -3.68 -6.79 24.69
CA SER A 240 -3.55 -8.06 23.95
C SER A 240 -3.70 -7.88 22.44
N PHE A 241 -4.66 -7.05 22.00
CA PHE A 241 -4.84 -6.74 20.58
C PHE A 241 -3.64 -6.00 20.01
N ARG A 242 -3.06 -5.05 20.76
CA ARG A 242 -1.87 -4.31 20.33
C ARG A 242 -0.65 -5.22 20.18
N ILE A 243 -0.46 -6.15 21.12
CA ILE A 243 0.61 -7.16 21.06
C ILE A 243 0.43 -8.03 19.80
N ALA A 244 -0.80 -8.50 19.53
CA ALA A 244 -1.09 -9.28 18.33
C ALA A 244 -0.78 -8.48 17.04
N CYS A 245 -1.12 -7.19 17.01
CA CYS A 245 -0.79 -6.32 15.87
C CYS A 245 0.73 -6.20 15.67
N TYR A 246 1.50 -6.01 16.74
CA TYR A 246 2.97 -6.00 16.67
C TYR A 246 3.53 -7.30 16.11
N ILE A 247 3.13 -8.45 16.67
CA ILE A 247 3.60 -9.77 16.21
C ILE A 247 3.29 -9.93 14.72
N PHE A 248 2.05 -9.66 14.33
CA PHE A 248 1.62 -9.77 12.94
C PHE A 248 2.42 -8.85 12.01
N GLY A 249 2.55 -7.57 12.36
CA GLY A 249 3.31 -6.63 11.54
C GLY A 249 4.80 -6.96 11.45
N PHE A 250 5.42 -7.47 12.53
CA PHE A 250 6.80 -7.96 12.50
C PHE A 250 6.97 -9.20 11.61
N LEU A 251 6.03 -10.15 11.64
CA LEU A 251 6.04 -11.29 10.73
C LEU A 251 5.93 -10.84 9.27
N MET A 252 5.06 -9.85 8.99
CA MET A 252 4.90 -9.29 7.64
C MET A 252 6.18 -8.64 7.13
N ILE A 253 6.80 -7.73 7.91
CA ILE A 253 8.06 -7.09 7.49
C ILE A 253 9.20 -8.09 7.35
N SER A 254 9.33 -9.08 8.25
CA SER A 254 10.34 -10.13 8.13
C SER A 254 10.14 -10.96 6.86
N GLY A 255 8.89 -11.30 6.52
CA GLY A 255 8.56 -12.00 5.27
C GLY A 255 8.91 -11.17 4.03
N CYS A 256 8.52 -9.89 4.00
CA CYS A 256 8.83 -8.99 2.89
C CYS A 256 10.34 -8.77 2.73
N LEU A 257 11.08 -8.60 3.83
CA LEU A 257 12.54 -8.47 3.81
C LEU A 257 13.21 -9.77 3.34
N TYR A 258 12.72 -10.93 3.77
CA TYR A 258 13.19 -12.23 3.29
C TYR A 258 13.02 -12.33 1.75
N LEU A 259 11.85 -11.96 1.22
CA LEU A 259 11.60 -11.97 -0.22
C LEU A 259 12.51 -11.00 -0.97
N LEU A 260 12.69 -9.79 -0.45
CA LEU A 260 13.55 -8.76 -1.04
C LEU A 260 15.00 -9.23 -1.14
N VAL A 261 15.57 -9.69 -0.02
CA VAL A 261 16.97 -10.12 0.04
C VAL A 261 17.21 -11.31 -0.89
N ASN A 262 16.34 -12.34 -0.85
CA ASN A 262 16.51 -13.51 -1.69
C ASN A 262 16.31 -13.22 -3.18
N SER A 263 15.38 -12.31 -3.53
CA SER A 263 15.19 -11.86 -4.91
C SER A 263 16.47 -11.21 -5.46
N LEU A 264 17.13 -10.36 -4.66
CA LEU A 264 18.41 -9.75 -5.04
C LEU A 264 19.54 -10.79 -5.16
N SER A 265 19.64 -11.71 -4.20
CA SER A 265 20.65 -12.78 -4.23
C SER A 265 20.52 -13.70 -5.44
N ASN A 266 19.29 -14.00 -5.86
CA ASN A 266 19.00 -14.86 -7.01
C ASN A 266 18.94 -14.10 -8.34
N ALA A 267 19.05 -12.77 -8.35
CA ALA A 267 18.91 -11.95 -9.56
C ALA A 267 19.95 -12.30 -10.65
N ARG A 268 21.13 -12.79 -10.28
CA ARG A 268 22.16 -13.23 -11.23
C ARG A 268 21.72 -14.43 -12.08
N GLY A 269 20.86 -15.29 -11.53
CA GLY A 269 20.31 -16.44 -12.25
C GLY A 269 19.25 -16.08 -13.31
N LEU A 270 18.82 -14.81 -13.39
CA LEU A 270 17.88 -14.34 -14.42
C LEU A 270 18.57 -13.90 -15.72
N PHE A 271 19.88 -13.61 -15.67
CA PHE A 271 20.65 -13.05 -16.78
C PHE A 271 21.85 -13.94 -17.19
N GLY A 272 21.99 -15.11 -16.56
CA GLY A 272 23.00 -16.13 -16.87
C GLY A 272 22.47 -17.21 -17.79
#